data_AF-A0A4Q4RJA3-F1
#
_entry.id   AF-A0A4Q4RJA3-F1
#
_cell.length_a   1.000
_cell.length_b   1.000
_cell.length_c   1.000
_cell.angle_alpha   90.00
_cell.angle_beta   90.00
_cell.angle_gamma   90.00
#
_symmetry.space_group_name_H-M   'P 1'
#
loop_
_entity.id
_entity.type
_entity.pdbx_description
1 polymer ?
#
loop_
_entity_poly.entity_id
_entity_poly.type
_entity_poly.pdbx_seq_one_letter_code
_entity_poly.pdbx_strand_id
1 'polypeptide(L)'
;MATAITAPIEDAGPTDEASSNSTATSAIEDHPDGAEIRRQVEFYFSDENLPTDKHLLQCCGGRENLPVSISRIRSFQRMRQYKPKTLVTAALRLSAFLEVSADGKTIKRKVPLTGKNILDPDYFDAEDDDDIAYAPGSRKAKAQQPAQYPGPLLPQTKAKYPEGVSKNMLKATGFERAYIEPVLTPVEAAEEEEVYALTKPFVERIEIAIQRFKQKRRMHEMYAHVFNKLMRFGGVESGPRMYQGLSKHEMNEMGPEELARALAVHNVPWDRSNENKWVVDFVALCKAFLSSWYPAHYGYASYAIKNACQVPRSFLGYLRFHRVCPEFDDQLATALQICDQAEQELPKVNSLGLALPGDFNKSASVLFGGAQAGMYTGNKSWAEDLKKEGLAVVEIGIRDEEARIKFGTGIAVLGSEAQYDMFESGQLKVLGKDTAYLEVTAIILPDSDTKSAYVVQSEAFKHKLGQLGPLGKLSCKTWHTDDCDDYDLPKDKTKYPNGKPRKAGNGKDYEFWIEESILEDCFVGLKMDATILLLSGGLTILDDIKETMCSLYTWIPNELWMERKPKEVRWLKKGLGLDEDEDEVEILGGNKASADKDASDDDFDDE
;
A
#
# COMPACT_ATOMS: atom_id res chain seq x y z
N MET A 1 -22.52 -16.39 -20.07
CA MET A 1 -23.56 -17.29 -19.55
C MET A 1 -24.09 -16.72 -18.26
N ALA A 2 -25.41 -16.65 -18.16
CA ALA A 2 -26.13 -16.22 -16.96
C ALA A 2 -26.01 -17.28 -15.85
N THR A 3 -25.92 -16.85 -14.60
CA THR A 3 -26.21 -17.70 -13.45
C THR A 3 -27.25 -17.03 -12.58
N ALA A 4 -28.28 -17.83 -12.36
CA ALA A 4 -29.57 -17.48 -11.84
C ALA A 4 -29.60 -17.48 -10.31
N ILE A 5 -30.60 -16.76 -9.84
CA ILE A 5 -31.12 -16.70 -8.48
C ILE A 5 -31.75 -18.05 -8.14
N THR A 6 -31.44 -18.60 -6.96
CA THR A 6 -32.26 -19.65 -6.34
C THR A 6 -32.32 -19.43 -4.83
N ALA A 7 -33.53 -19.11 -4.35
CA ALA A 7 -33.92 -19.19 -2.94
C ALA A 7 -34.27 -20.65 -2.58
N PRO A 8 -34.40 -20.98 -1.28
CA PRO A 8 -35.33 -22.02 -0.88
C PRO A 8 -36.36 -21.53 0.15
N ILE A 9 -37.58 -22.01 -0.05
CA ILE A 9 -38.75 -21.93 0.83
C ILE A 9 -38.86 -23.27 1.61
N GLU A 10 -39.22 -23.12 2.88
CA GLU A 10 -39.95 -23.99 3.82
C GLU A 10 -40.04 -25.52 3.60
N ASP A 11 -39.75 -26.26 4.68
CA ASP A 11 -40.49 -27.49 5.02
C ASP A 11 -40.79 -27.52 6.53
N ALA A 12 -41.95 -28.06 6.87
CA ALA A 12 -42.65 -27.92 8.13
C ALA A 12 -42.86 -29.27 8.84
N GLY A 13 -42.60 -29.30 10.15
CA GLY A 13 -43.20 -30.23 11.13
C GLY A 13 -42.75 -31.70 11.09
N PRO A 14 -42.83 -32.44 12.22
CA PRO A 14 -44.10 -32.60 12.91
C PRO A 14 -44.09 -32.52 14.47
N THR A 15 -45.21 -31.98 14.96
CA THR A 15 -46.06 -32.38 16.11
C THR A 15 -45.52 -32.49 17.54
N ASP A 16 -46.09 -31.62 18.38
CA ASP A 16 -46.34 -31.71 19.82
C ASP A 16 -47.13 -32.96 20.26
N GLU A 17 -46.78 -33.50 21.44
CA GLU A 17 -47.77 -33.90 22.46
C GLU A 17 -47.29 -33.51 23.88
N ALA A 18 -48.02 -32.55 24.44
CA ALA A 18 -48.40 -32.31 25.84
C ALA A 18 -47.53 -32.82 27.02
N SER A 19 -47.17 -31.90 27.94
CA SER A 19 -47.91 -31.78 29.21
C SER A 19 -47.36 -30.72 30.18
N SER A 20 -48.33 -29.99 30.76
CA SER A 20 -48.38 -29.50 32.14
C SER A 20 -47.68 -28.19 32.55
N ASN A 21 -48.54 -27.22 32.87
CA ASN A 21 -48.38 -26.10 33.80
C ASN A 21 -47.37 -26.34 34.93
N SER A 22 -46.48 -25.36 35.14
CA SER A 22 -46.21 -24.88 36.50
C SER A 22 -45.85 -23.40 36.50
N THR A 23 -46.64 -22.66 37.26
CA THR A 23 -46.38 -21.31 37.74
C THR A 23 -45.02 -21.28 38.43
N ALA A 24 -44.05 -20.58 37.85
CA ALA A 24 -42.75 -20.34 38.49
C ALA A 24 -42.46 -18.83 38.47
N THR A 25 -42.55 -18.25 39.66
CA THR A 25 -42.01 -16.95 40.05
C THR A 25 -40.55 -16.87 39.62
N SER A 26 -40.25 -16.19 38.51
CA SER A 26 -38.86 -15.97 38.09
C SER A 26 -38.24 -14.88 38.96
N ALA A 27 -37.45 -15.31 39.93
CA ALA A 27 -36.56 -14.43 40.68
C ALA A 27 -35.69 -13.66 39.67
N ILE A 28 -35.70 -12.33 39.77
CA ILE A 28 -34.81 -11.47 38.99
C ILE A 28 -33.39 -11.82 39.41
N GLU A 29 -32.62 -12.48 38.54
CA GLU A 29 -31.20 -12.73 38.76
C GLU A 29 -30.46 -11.38 38.84
N ASP A 30 -30.15 -10.96 40.07
CA ASP A 30 -29.31 -9.80 40.33
C ASP A 30 -27.85 -10.15 40.01
N HIS A 31 -27.05 -9.14 39.65
CA HIS A 31 -25.61 -9.33 39.54
C HIS A 31 -25.06 -9.71 40.94
N PRO A 32 -24.02 -10.57 41.07
CA PRO A 32 -23.44 -10.91 42.37
C PRO A 32 -23.03 -9.65 43.18
N ASP A 33 -22.53 -8.63 42.50
CA ASP A 33 -22.23 -7.29 43.07
C ASP A 33 -23.35 -6.24 42.87
N GLY A 34 -24.60 -6.65 42.71
CA GLY A 34 -25.73 -5.77 42.35
C GLY A 34 -25.93 -4.59 43.32
N ALA A 35 -25.70 -4.82 44.62
CA ALA A 35 -25.78 -3.77 45.64
C ALA A 35 -24.70 -2.69 45.46
N GLU A 36 -23.48 -3.10 45.09
CA GLU A 36 -22.35 -2.17 44.87
C GLU A 36 -22.53 -1.39 43.56
N ILE A 37 -23.05 -2.03 42.52
CA ILE A 37 -23.42 -1.37 41.26
C ILE A 37 -24.47 -0.28 41.50
N ARG A 38 -25.52 -0.59 42.27
CA ARG A 38 -26.56 0.39 42.64
C ARG A 38 -25.94 1.55 43.42
N ARG A 39 -25.20 1.25 44.48
CA ARG A 39 -24.53 2.27 45.32
C ARG A 39 -23.64 3.20 44.51
N GLN A 40 -22.85 2.64 43.59
CA GLN A 40 -21.90 3.43 42.79
C GLN A 40 -22.61 4.31 41.74
N VAL A 41 -23.69 3.83 41.12
CA VAL A 41 -24.47 4.64 40.17
C VAL A 41 -25.36 5.65 40.88
N GLU A 42 -25.98 5.28 42.00
CA GLU A 42 -26.73 6.20 42.86
C GLU A 42 -25.82 7.31 43.41
N PHE A 43 -24.58 6.99 43.78
CA PHE A 43 -23.58 7.99 44.15
C PHE A 43 -23.27 8.97 43.02
N TYR A 44 -23.16 8.51 41.76
CA TYR A 44 -22.94 9.44 40.65
C TYR A 44 -24.09 10.44 40.50
N PHE A 45 -25.33 9.98 40.65
CA PHE A 45 -26.53 10.80 40.53
C PHE A 45 -26.99 11.44 41.85
N SER A 46 -26.22 11.30 42.94
CA SER A 46 -26.57 11.82 44.25
C SER A 46 -26.59 13.35 44.27
N ASP A 47 -27.27 13.92 45.26
CA ASP A 47 -27.37 15.37 45.42
C ASP A 47 -26.04 16.02 45.84
N GLU A 48 -25.08 15.23 46.35
CA GLU A 48 -23.72 15.71 46.68
C GLU A 48 -22.80 15.73 45.45
N ASN A 49 -22.89 14.74 44.56
CA ASN A 49 -21.98 14.59 43.43
C ASN A 49 -22.49 15.26 42.15
N LEU A 50 -23.79 15.18 41.85
CA LEU A 50 -24.34 15.69 40.59
C LEU A 50 -24.17 17.22 40.41
N PRO A 51 -24.32 18.08 41.44
CA PRO A 51 -24.12 19.53 41.28
C PRO A 51 -22.69 19.95 40.95
N THR A 52 -21.70 19.12 41.32
CA THR A 52 -20.26 19.40 41.15
C THR A 52 -19.66 18.68 39.93
N ASP A 53 -20.28 17.60 39.46
CA ASP A 53 -19.81 16.82 38.31
C ASP A 53 -20.23 17.42 36.96
N LYS A 54 -19.35 18.25 36.40
CA LYS A 54 -19.51 18.87 35.06
C LYS A 54 -19.79 17.85 33.95
N HIS A 55 -19.21 16.65 34.00
CA HIS A 55 -19.36 15.65 32.93
C HIS A 55 -20.75 15.02 32.95
N LEU A 56 -21.25 14.71 34.14
CA LEU A 56 -22.58 14.14 34.31
C LEU A 56 -23.68 15.17 34.04
N LEU A 57 -23.47 16.43 34.46
CA LEU A 57 -24.38 17.54 34.14
C LEU A 57 -24.51 17.79 32.63
N GLN A 58 -23.41 17.71 31.87
CA GLN A 58 -23.43 17.78 30.40
C GLN A 58 -24.12 16.57 29.75
N CYS A 59 -24.23 15.44 30.46
CA CYS A 59 -24.95 14.26 29.97
C CYS A 59 -26.45 14.33 30.24
N CYS A 60 -26.88 14.87 31.40
CA CYS A 60 -28.29 14.93 31.80
C CYS A 60 -28.94 16.31 31.56
N GLY A 61 -28.22 17.29 31.02
CA GLY A 61 -28.75 18.65 30.81
C GLY A 61 -29.00 19.41 32.12
N GLY A 62 -28.36 18.99 33.22
CA GLY A 62 -28.55 19.58 34.55
C GLY A 62 -29.99 19.46 35.04
N ARG A 63 -30.70 20.60 35.08
CA ARG A 63 -32.09 20.68 35.58
C ARG A 63 -33.11 19.97 34.68
N GLU A 64 -32.77 19.77 33.41
CA GLU A 64 -33.65 19.11 32.44
C GLU A 64 -33.76 17.58 32.64
N ASN A 65 -32.89 16.99 33.50
CA ASN A 65 -32.89 15.57 33.88
C ASN A 65 -33.08 14.62 32.67
N LEU A 66 -32.36 14.90 31.59
CA LEU A 66 -32.41 14.15 30.34
C LEU A 66 -31.88 12.71 30.55
N PRO A 67 -32.46 11.71 29.86
CA PRO A 67 -32.01 10.32 29.99
C PRO A 67 -30.56 10.12 29.52
N VAL A 68 -29.73 9.51 30.37
CA VAL A 68 -28.32 9.19 30.10
C VAL A 68 -28.17 7.73 29.67
N SER A 69 -27.33 7.44 28.69
CA SER A 69 -27.13 6.06 28.21
C SER A 69 -26.41 5.17 29.24
N ILE A 70 -26.95 3.98 29.53
CA ILE A 70 -26.29 2.97 30.38
C ILE A 70 -24.94 2.55 29.79
N SER A 71 -24.84 2.54 28.45
CA SER A 71 -23.57 2.24 27.78
C SER A 71 -22.49 3.28 28.06
N ARG A 72 -22.87 4.53 28.32
CA ARG A 72 -21.96 5.62 28.68
C ARG A 72 -21.51 5.48 30.13
N ILE A 73 -22.42 5.20 31.06
CA ILE A 73 -22.11 5.00 32.48
C ILE A 73 -21.17 3.81 32.69
N ARG A 74 -21.38 2.71 31.95
CA ARG A 74 -20.46 1.55 31.97
C ARG A 74 -19.03 1.87 31.50
N SER A 75 -18.81 2.99 30.81
CA SER A 75 -17.48 3.44 30.40
C SER A 75 -16.73 4.21 31.49
N PHE A 76 -17.40 4.55 32.61
CA PHE A 76 -16.78 5.23 33.75
C PHE A 76 -15.84 4.29 34.49
N GLN A 77 -14.73 4.83 35.01
CA GLN A 77 -13.62 4.03 35.54
C GLN A 77 -14.06 2.99 36.56
N ARG A 78 -14.92 3.35 37.53
CA ARG A 78 -15.41 2.42 38.57
C ARG A 78 -16.51 1.47 38.09
N MET A 79 -17.10 1.70 36.91
CA MET A 79 -18.16 0.85 36.34
C MET A 79 -17.64 -0.16 35.30
N ARG A 80 -16.39 -0.01 34.82
CA ARG A 80 -15.81 -0.88 33.78
C ARG A 80 -15.62 -2.33 34.20
N GLN A 81 -15.48 -2.57 35.51
CA GLN A 81 -15.29 -3.91 36.08
C GLN A 81 -16.55 -4.77 36.04
N TYR A 82 -17.74 -4.16 36.02
CA TYR A 82 -19.01 -4.88 36.06
C TYR A 82 -19.49 -5.28 34.66
N LYS A 83 -19.49 -6.60 34.39
CA LYS A 83 -19.96 -7.24 33.16
C LYS A 83 -20.73 -8.51 33.55
N PRO A 84 -21.81 -8.90 32.83
CA PRO A 84 -22.31 -8.43 31.53
C PRO A 84 -23.36 -7.29 31.59
N LYS A 85 -23.67 -6.68 30.43
CA LYS A 85 -24.58 -5.51 30.31
C LYS A 85 -26.00 -5.79 30.83
N THR A 86 -26.48 -7.01 30.62
CA THR A 86 -27.81 -7.48 31.00
C THR A 86 -27.98 -7.47 32.51
N LEU A 87 -27.02 -8.05 33.24
CA LEU A 87 -27.03 -8.10 34.70
C LEU A 87 -26.87 -6.72 35.35
N VAL A 88 -26.03 -5.83 34.78
CA VAL A 88 -25.93 -4.43 35.26
C VAL A 88 -27.27 -3.70 35.08
N THR A 89 -27.98 -3.94 33.97
CA THR A 89 -29.28 -3.30 33.72
C THR A 89 -30.36 -3.87 34.65
N ALA A 90 -30.32 -5.17 34.94
CA ALA A 90 -31.21 -5.81 35.92
C ALA A 90 -30.99 -5.27 37.34
N ALA A 91 -29.74 -5.15 37.77
CA ALA A 91 -29.37 -4.58 39.06
C ALA A 91 -29.85 -3.12 39.23
N LEU A 92 -29.75 -2.31 38.17
CA LEU A 92 -30.19 -0.91 38.16
C LEU A 92 -31.72 -0.76 38.15
N ARG A 93 -32.48 -1.73 37.61
CA ARG A 93 -33.95 -1.70 37.67
C ARG A 93 -34.49 -1.86 39.10
N LEU A 94 -33.71 -2.45 40.00
CA LEU A 94 -34.04 -2.61 41.42
C LEU A 94 -33.73 -1.35 42.26
N SER A 95 -33.17 -0.28 41.66
CA SER A 95 -32.88 0.96 42.38
C SER A 95 -34.16 1.73 42.73
N ALA A 96 -34.25 2.19 43.99
CA ALA A 96 -35.32 3.07 44.43
C ALA A 96 -35.15 4.50 43.90
N PHE A 97 -33.91 4.92 43.60
CA PHE A 97 -33.52 6.30 43.27
C PHE A 97 -33.52 6.61 41.76
N LEU A 98 -33.25 5.61 40.91
CA LEU A 98 -33.11 5.76 39.47
C LEU A 98 -34.26 5.12 38.69
N GLU A 99 -34.65 5.73 37.57
CA GLU A 99 -35.61 5.16 36.62
C GLU A 99 -34.88 4.68 35.36
N VAL A 100 -34.98 3.39 35.08
CA VAL A 100 -34.44 2.77 33.86
C VAL A 100 -35.55 2.72 32.80
N SER A 101 -35.27 3.16 31.58
CA SER A 101 -36.22 3.06 30.45
C SER A 101 -36.63 1.60 30.18
N ALA A 102 -37.84 1.38 29.66
CA ALA A 102 -38.39 0.05 29.32
C ALA A 102 -37.41 -0.76 28.44
N ASP A 103 -36.75 -0.09 27.50
CA ASP A 103 -35.73 -0.68 26.60
C ASP A 103 -34.43 -1.09 27.29
N GLY A 104 -34.22 -0.72 28.57
CA GLY A 104 -32.99 -1.00 29.32
C GLY A 104 -31.75 -0.28 28.76
N LYS A 105 -31.94 0.82 28.01
CA LYS A 105 -30.85 1.54 27.32
C LYS A 105 -30.43 2.84 28.00
N THR A 106 -31.33 3.50 28.71
CA THR A 106 -31.10 4.80 29.35
C THR A 106 -31.57 4.80 30.81
N ILE A 107 -30.96 5.67 31.62
CA ILE A 107 -31.37 5.95 33.00
C ILE A 107 -31.54 7.45 33.23
N LYS A 108 -32.46 7.81 34.13
CA LYS A 108 -32.68 9.17 34.61
C LYS A 108 -32.98 9.13 36.11
N ARG A 109 -32.83 10.25 36.83
CA ARG A 109 -33.26 10.33 38.23
C ARG A 109 -34.79 10.34 38.30
N LYS A 110 -35.38 9.68 39.29
CA LYS A 110 -36.84 9.77 39.52
C LYS A 110 -37.25 11.16 39.99
N VAL A 111 -36.46 11.76 40.87
CA VAL A 111 -36.63 13.15 41.32
C VAL A 111 -35.53 14.00 40.68
N PRO A 112 -35.88 14.99 39.84
CA PRO A 112 -34.91 15.91 39.24
C PRO A 112 -34.06 16.61 40.31
N LEU A 113 -32.86 17.03 39.93
CA LEU A 113 -31.99 17.79 40.82
C LEU A 113 -32.65 19.13 41.18
N THR A 114 -32.76 19.41 42.47
CA THR A 114 -33.35 20.66 42.99
C THR A 114 -32.23 21.44 43.68
N GLY A 115 -31.77 22.54 43.07
CA GLY A 115 -30.69 23.36 43.63
C GLY A 115 -29.82 24.05 42.57
N LYS A 116 -28.90 24.92 43.03
CA LYS A 116 -27.87 25.53 42.19
C LYS A 116 -26.81 24.47 41.84
N ASN A 117 -26.29 24.48 40.62
CA ASN A 117 -25.20 23.61 40.20
C ASN A 117 -24.03 24.43 39.62
N ILE A 118 -22.89 23.79 39.40
CA ILE A 118 -21.66 24.44 38.88
C ILE A 118 -21.81 25.10 37.49
N LEU A 119 -22.94 24.90 36.81
CA LEU A 119 -23.25 25.56 35.54
C LEU A 119 -24.06 26.86 35.72
N ASP A 120 -24.56 27.13 36.93
CA ASP A 120 -25.24 28.39 37.26
C ASP A 120 -24.18 29.47 37.63
N PRO A 121 -24.26 30.70 37.09
CA PRO A 121 -23.29 31.76 37.38
C PRO A 121 -23.17 32.10 38.87
N ASP A 122 -24.28 32.04 39.60
CA ASP A 122 -24.40 32.45 41.01
C ASP A 122 -24.13 31.29 41.99
N TYR A 123 -23.47 30.20 41.52
CA TYR A 123 -23.16 29.04 42.36
C TYR A 123 -22.08 29.35 43.40
N PHE A 124 -21.12 30.22 43.06
CA PHE A 124 -20.03 30.61 43.96
C PHE A 124 -20.31 31.88 44.77
N ASP A 125 -21.45 32.55 44.52
CA ASP A 125 -21.83 33.82 45.17
C ASP A 125 -22.76 33.64 46.39
N ALA A 126 -22.98 32.40 46.85
CA ALA A 126 -23.79 32.14 48.04
C ALA A 126 -22.96 32.38 49.32
N GLU A 127 -23.26 33.46 50.04
CA GLU A 127 -22.64 33.85 51.32
C GLU A 127 -23.03 32.95 52.54
N ASP A 128 -23.55 31.73 52.32
CA ASP A 128 -24.22 30.93 53.38
C ASP A 128 -23.60 29.55 53.66
N ASP A 129 -22.27 29.35 53.55
CA ASP A 129 -21.65 28.06 53.95
C ASP A 129 -20.30 28.25 54.67
N ASP A 130 -20.35 28.77 55.91
CA ASP A 130 -19.21 28.85 56.83
C ASP A 130 -18.84 27.48 57.50
N ASP A 131 -19.48 26.37 57.12
CA ASP A 131 -19.33 25.06 57.79
C ASP A 131 -18.64 23.96 56.95
N ILE A 132 -17.98 24.28 55.83
CA ILE A 132 -17.12 23.29 55.15
C ILE A 132 -15.77 23.19 55.86
N ALA A 133 -15.74 22.35 56.89
CA ALA A 133 -14.54 21.96 57.62
C ALA A 133 -13.40 21.56 56.66
N TYR A 134 -12.30 22.31 56.75
CA TYR A 134 -11.06 22.14 56.02
C TYR A 134 -10.41 20.76 56.27
N ALA A 135 -10.53 19.84 55.30
CA ALA A 135 -9.73 18.61 55.25
C ALA A 135 -8.49 18.84 54.36
N PRO A 136 -7.25 18.79 54.90
CA PRO A 136 -6.05 19.09 54.13
C PRO A 136 -5.66 17.89 53.26
N GLY A 137 -6.04 17.91 51.98
CA GLY A 137 -5.62 16.89 51.01
C GLY A 137 -6.27 16.93 49.63
N SER A 138 -7.32 17.72 49.42
CA SER A 138 -7.93 17.86 48.10
C SER A 138 -7.12 18.81 47.21
N ARG A 139 -6.72 18.30 46.04
CA ARG A 139 -5.93 19.02 45.04
C ARG A 139 -6.67 20.28 44.60
N LYS A 140 -6.12 21.44 44.99
CA LYS A 140 -6.25 22.78 44.39
C LYS A 140 -7.41 22.93 43.41
N ALA A 141 -8.48 23.54 43.90
CA ALA A 141 -9.39 24.34 43.08
C ALA A 141 -8.56 25.41 42.34
N LYS A 142 -8.12 25.10 41.11
CA LYS A 142 -7.85 26.14 40.13
C LYS A 142 -9.19 26.86 39.91
N ALA A 143 -9.22 28.16 40.19
CA ALA A 143 -10.33 29.06 39.94
C ALA A 143 -11.09 28.64 38.65
N GLN A 144 -12.24 28.01 38.84
CA GLN A 144 -13.14 27.63 37.76
C GLN A 144 -13.93 28.88 37.40
N GLN A 145 -13.63 29.47 36.24
CA GLN A 145 -14.50 30.47 35.65
C GLN A 145 -15.90 29.84 35.47
N PRO A 146 -16.99 30.59 35.75
CA PRO A 146 -18.35 30.08 35.57
C PRO A 146 -18.51 29.59 34.13
N ALA A 147 -18.86 28.32 33.97
CA ALA A 147 -19.07 27.74 32.66
C ALA A 147 -20.26 28.44 32.00
N GLN A 148 -20.08 29.04 30.83
CA GLN A 148 -21.18 29.67 30.08
C GLN A 148 -22.31 28.67 29.85
N TYR A 149 -23.51 28.98 30.37
CA TYR A 149 -24.73 28.23 30.10
C TYR A 149 -25.41 28.77 28.82
N PRO A 150 -26.02 27.90 27.99
CA PRO A 150 -26.01 26.44 28.07
C PRO A 150 -24.74 25.84 27.45
N GLY A 151 -24.04 24.99 28.20
CA GLY A 151 -22.98 24.15 27.65
C GLY A 151 -23.56 23.04 26.74
N PRO A 152 -22.89 22.66 25.64
CA PRO A 152 -23.45 21.68 24.70
C PRO A 152 -23.60 20.30 25.35
N LEU A 153 -24.76 19.67 25.13
CA LEU A 153 -25.06 18.30 25.58
C LEU A 153 -24.09 17.30 24.95
N LEU A 154 -23.59 16.34 25.74
CA LEU A 154 -22.74 15.27 25.22
C LEU A 154 -23.58 14.22 24.47
N PRO A 155 -23.13 13.76 23.28
CA PRO A 155 -23.83 12.73 22.53
C PRO A 155 -23.87 11.41 23.31
N GLN A 156 -25.07 10.87 23.48
CA GLN A 156 -25.33 9.65 24.25
C GLN A 156 -25.07 8.35 23.45
N THR A 157 -24.96 8.45 22.12
CA THR A 157 -24.68 7.34 21.21
C THR A 157 -23.27 7.45 20.62
N LYS A 158 -22.60 6.31 20.40
CA LYS A 158 -21.34 6.28 19.66
C LYS A 158 -21.63 6.65 18.20
N ALA A 159 -20.78 7.48 17.60
CA ALA A 159 -20.82 7.76 16.16
C ALA A 159 -20.68 6.43 15.39
N LYS A 160 -21.61 6.18 14.46
CA LYS A 160 -21.56 5.03 13.56
C LYS A 160 -20.64 5.40 12.39
N TYR A 161 -19.66 4.55 12.12
CA TYR A 161 -18.79 4.66 10.96
C TYR A 161 -19.09 3.48 10.03
N PRO A 162 -18.75 3.57 8.72
CA PRO A 162 -18.82 2.43 7.81
C PRO A 162 -18.08 1.22 8.38
N GLU A 163 -18.54 0.00 8.08
CA GLU A 163 -17.87 -1.22 8.51
C GLU A 163 -16.40 -1.21 8.09
N GLY A 164 -15.49 -1.47 9.04
CA GLY A 164 -14.05 -1.43 8.83
C GLY A 164 -13.37 -0.05 8.94
N VAL A 165 -14.12 1.06 9.05
CA VAL A 165 -13.53 2.42 9.10
C VAL A 165 -13.60 2.99 10.51
N SER A 166 -12.45 3.32 11.10
CA SER A 166 -12.39 3.98 12.42
C SER A 166 -12.34 5.50 12.32
N LYS A 167 -12.73 6.22 13.39
CA LYS A 167 -12.58 7.69 13.49
C LYS A 167 -11.16 8.19 13.16
N ASN A 168 -10.15 7.40 13.47
CA ASN A 168 -8.75 7.77 13.22
C ASN A 168 -8.34 7.55 11.75
N MET A 169 -9.03 6.70 11.00
CA MET A 169 -8.79 6.49 9.57
C MET A 169 -9.39 7.60 8.68
N LEU A 170 -10.32 8.39 9.22
CA LEU A 170 -10.95 9.53 8.53
C LEU A 170 -10.14 10.83 8.65
N LYS A 171 -9.08 10.85 9.46
CA LYS A 171 -8.21 12.03 9.60
C LYS A 171 -7.25 12.09 8.42
N ALA A 172 -6.93 13.30 7.98
CA ALA A 172 -5.90 13.52 6.97
C ALA A 172 -4.59 12.86 7.38
N THR A 173 -3.98 12.20 6.40
CA THR A 173 -2.83 11.31 6.54
C THR A 173 -1.52 12.03 6.31
N GLY A 174 -1.54 13.13 5.54
CA GLY A 174 -0.35 13.83 5.07
C GLY A 174 0.23 13.22 3.79
N PHE A 175 -0.49 12.28 3.18
CA PHE A 175 -0.19 11.71 1.88
C PHE A 175 -1.20 12.16 0.81
N GLU A 176 -2.16 13.02 1.14
CA GLU A 176 -3.08 13.57 0.14
C GLU A 176 -2.32 14.43 -0.87
N ARG A 177 -2.73 14.41 -2.14
CA ARG A 177 -2.10 15.21 -3.20
C ARG A 177 -2.19 16.73 -2.96
N ALA A 178 -3.24 17.16 -2.25
CA ALA A 178 -3.44 18.56 -1.87
C ALA A 178 -2.89 18.90 -0.47
N TYR A 179 -2.15 17.98 0.16
CA TYR A 179 -1.53 18.23 1.45
C TYR A 179 -0.43 19.29 1.29
N ILE A 180 -0.52 20.33 2.10
CA ILE A 180 0.48 21.40 2.18
C ILE A 180 1.08 21.33 3.59
N GLU A 181 2.40 21.40 3.67
CA GLU A 181 3.09 21.44 4.96
C GLU A 181 2.63 22.66 5.77
N PRO A 182 2.37 22.51 7.08
CA PRO A 182 2.00 23.63 7.92
C PRO A 182 3.14 24.66 7.96
N VAL A 183 2.78 25.94 7.93
CA VAL A 183 3.76 27.03 8.05
C VAL A 183 4.45 26.92 9.41
N LEU A 184 5.78 26.91 9.38
CA LEU A 184 6.62 26.84 10.57
C LEU A 184 6.51 28.13 11.39
N THR A 185 6.42 27.99 12.71
CA THR A 185 6.61 29.14 13.59
C THR A 185 8.09 29.57 13.58
N PRO A 186 8.42 30.84 13.90
CA PRO A 186 9.81 31.30 13.91
C PRO A 186 10.73 30.51 14.86
N VAL A 187 10.16 29.96 15.94
CA VAL A 187 10.90 29.14 16.91
C VAL A 187 11.22 27.78 16.31
N GLU A 188 10.23 27.09 15.74
CA GLU A 188 10.42 25.80 15.08
C GLU A 188 11.37 25.91 13.88
N ALA A 189 11.33 27.02 13.13
CA ALA A 189 12.25 27.27 12.02
C ALA A 189 13.70 27.40 12.49
N ALA A 190 13.95 28.10 13.60
CA ALA A 190 15.29 28.22 14.18
C ALA A 190 15.82 26.87 14.71
N GLU A 191 14.94 26.08 15.35
CA GLU A 191 15.27 24.72 15.79
C GLU A 191 15.60 23.80 14.61
N GLU A 192 14.82 23.86 13.53
CA GLU A 192 15.07 23.08 12.32
C GLU A 192 16.39 23.50 11.63
N GLU A 193 16.72 24.79 11.61
CA GLU A 193 18.00 25.29 11.07
C GLU A 193 19.21 24.79 11.88
N GLU A 194 19.10 24.71 13.20
CA GLU A 194 20.15 24.14 14.05
C GLU A 194 20.27 22.61 13.86
N VAL A 195 19.14 21.92 13.75
CA VAL A 195 19.09 20.46 13.58
C VAL A 195 19.64 20.05 12.21
N TYR A 196 19.35 20.81 11.15
CA TYR A 196 19.78 20.54 9.78
C TYR A 196 20.98 21.38 9.32
N ALA A 197 21.72 21.96 10.27
CA ALA A 197 22.93 22.71 9.98
C ALA A 197 23.93 21.89 9.13
N LEU A 198 24.49 22.51 8.10
CA LEU A 198 25.46 21.88 7.18
C LEU A 198 26.76 21.43 7.89
N THR A 199 27.02 21.92 9.10
CA THR A 199 28.13 21.45 9.93
C THR A 199 27.93 20.02 10.43
N LYS A 200 26.69 19.51 10.42
CA LYS A 200 26.37 18.14 10.84
C LYS A 200 26.46 17.17 9.65
N PRO A 201 26.96 15.94 9.87
CA PRO A 201 27.03 14.92 8.83
C PRO A 201 25.65 14.67 8.20
N PHE A 202 25.62 14.41 6.89
CA PHE A 202 24.37 14.12 6.16
C PHE A 202 23.58 12.97 6.80
N VAL A 203 24.28 11.91 7.24
CA VAL A 203 23.69 10.72 7.88
C VAL A 203 22.85 11.07 9.11
N GLU A 204 23.32 12.01 9.94
CA GLU A 204 22.58 12.46 11.13
C GLU A 204 21.35 13.28 10.73
N ARG A 205 21.52 14.22 9.79
CA ARG A 205 20.42 15.07 9.30
C ARG A 205 19.29 14.25 8.69
N ILE A 206 19.61 13.27 7.84
CA ILE A 206 18.60 12.44 7.18
C ILE A 206 17.93 11.46 8.15
N GLU A 207 18.65 10.89 9.13
CA GLU A 207 18.05 10.04 10.17
C GLU A 207 17.01 10.82 10.99
N ILE A 208 17.36 12.02 11.46
CA ILE A 208 16.43 12.87 12.23
C ILE A 208 15.22 13.26 11.37
N ALA A 209 15.44 13.58 10.08
CA ALA A 209 14.35 13.89 9.17
C ALA A 209 13.38 12.72 8.96
N ILE A 210 13.87 11.49 8.83
CA ILE A 210 13.04 10.28 8.74
C ILE A 210 12.18 10.12 10.00
N GLN A 211 12.76 10.34 11.18
CA GLN A 211 12.05 10.24 12.45
C GLN A 211 10.95 11.31 12.57
N ARG A 212 11.28 12.58 12.29
CA ARG A 212 10.31 13.69 12.32
C ARG A 212 9.20 13.52 11.27
N PHE A 213 9.53 13.04 10.07
CA PHE A 213 8.56 12.75 9.03
C PHE A 213 7.52 11.72 9.49
N LYS A 214 7.95 10.62 10.12
CA LYS A 214 7.04 9.60 10.65
C LYS A 214 6.15 10.11 11.80
N GLN A 215 6.60 11.09 12.57
CA GLN A 215 5.79 11.69 13.63
C GLN A 215 4.72 12.63 13.07
N LYS A 216 5.08 13.40 12.03
CA LYS A 216 4.18 14.36 11.36
C LYS A 216 3.16 13.67 10.43
N ARG A 217 3.46 12.48 9.91
CA ARG A 217 2.60 11.72 8.98
C ARG A 217 1.83 10.58 9.65
N ARG A 218 0.58 10.34 9.22
CA ARG A 218 -0.17 9.14 9.60
C ARG A 218 0.15 8.02 8.63
N MET A 219 1.13 7.19 9.02
CA MET A 219 1.56 6.02 8.26
C MET A 219 0.55 4.87 8.38
N HIS A 220 -0.51 4.92 7.56
CA HIS A 220 -1.36 3.74 7.35
C HIS A 220 -0.55 2.60 6.73
N GLU A 221 -1.04 1.36 6.88
CA GLU A 221 -0.36 0.13 6.45
C GLU A 221 0.15 0.20 5.01
N MET A 222 -0.70 0.66 4.08
CA MET A 222 -0.36 0.84 2.67
C MET A 222 0.84 1.78 2.43
N TYR A 223 0.95 2.88 3.19
CA TYR A 223 2.06 3.83 3.07
C TYR A 223 3.30 3.34 3.82
N ALA A 224 3.10 2.75 5.01
CA ALA A 224 4.18 2.19 5.81
C ALA A 224 4.92 1.08 5.06
N HIS A 225 4.17 0.24 4.33
CA HIS A 225 4.74 -0.84 3.53
C HIS A 225 5.72 -0.29 2.47
N VAL A 226 5.26 0.65 1.65
CA VAL A 226 6.11 1.28 0.61
C VAL A 226 7.25 2.05 1.25
N PHE A 227 7.00 2.81 2.31
CA PHE A 227 8.01 3.64 2.98
C PHE A 227 9.14 2.79 3.54
N ASN A 228 8.84 1.71 4.26
CA ASN A 228 9.85 0.81 4.83
C ASN A 228 10.72 0.19 3.73
N LYS A 229 10.13 -0.16 2.58
CA LYS A 229 10.88 -0.70 1.44
C LYS A 229 11.74 0.35 0.76
N LEU A 230 11.24 1.57 0.57
CA LEU A 230 12.02 2.70 0.06
C LEU A 230 13.22 3.01 0.97
N MET A 231 13.00 3.06 2.30
CA MET A 231 14.05 3.27 3.28
C MET A 231 15.12 2.17 3.16
N ARG A 232 14.71 0.90 3.16
CA ARG A 232 15.64 -0.24 2.99
C ARG A 232 16.40 -0.19 1.67
N PHE A 233 15.71 0.15 0.57
CA PHE A 233 16.30 0.30 -0.76
C PHE A 233 17.33 1.44 -0.79
N GLY A 234 17.09 2.51 -0.03
CA GLY A 234 18.04 3.62 0.18
C GLY A 234 19.17 3.32 1.17
N GLY A 235 19.30 2.09 1.67
CA GLY A 235 20.36 1.70 2.58
C GLY A 235 20.11 2.05 4.06
N VAL A 236 18.87 2.40 4.42
CA VAL A 236 18.43 2.61 5.81
C VAL A 236 18.02 1.27 6.41
N GLU A 237 18.46 0.99 7.63
CA GLU A 237 18.09 -0.26 8.32
C GLU A 237 16.76 -0.08 9.07
N SER A 238 15.84 -1.02 8.86
CA SER A 238 14.54 -1.09 9.52
C SER A 238 14.57 -2.19 10.58
N GLY A 239 14.55 -1.82 11.86
CA GLY A 239 14.51 -2.75 12.99
C GLY A 239 14.70 -2.01 14.32
N PRO A 240 14.19 -2.55 15.44
CA PRO A 240 14.52 -2.01 16.76
C PRO A 240 16.04 -2.13 16.95
N ARG A 241 16.69 -1.09 17.47
CA ARG A 241 18.12 -1.16 17.80
C ARG A 241 18.31 -2.35 18.74
N MET A 242 19.13 -3.33 18.34
CA MET A 242 19.35 -4.61 19.05
C MET A 242 19.83 -4.47 20.52
N TYR A 243 20.02 -3.24 21.03
CA TYR A 243 20.55 -2.97 22.36
C TYR A 243 19.71 -1.98 23.21
N GLN A 244 18.45 -1.69 22.84
CA GLN A 244 17.57 -0.82 23.65
C GLN A 244 16.27 -1.53 24.07
N GLY A 245 16.42 -2.62 24.84
CA GLY A 245 15.31 -3.19 25.60
C GLY A 245 14.88 -2.25 26.73
N LEU A 246 14.26 -1.11 26.38
CA LEU A 246 13.81 -0.11 27.34
C LEU A 246 12.58 -0.60 28.09
N SER A 247 12.66 -0.54 29.42
CA SER A 247 11.55 -0.86 30.29
C SER A 247 10.45 0.23 30.21
N LYS A 248 9.20 -0.13 30.53
CA LYS A 248 8.09 0.85 30.63
C LYS A 248 8.35 1.99 31.62
N HIS A 249 9.25 1.78 32.59
CA HIS A 249 9.64 2.80 33.56
C HIS A 249 10.58 3.83 32.92
N GLU A 250 11.64 3.37 32.25
CA GLU A 250 12.59 4.25 31.56
C GLU A 250 11.92 5.06 30.45
N MET A 251 10.95 4.47 29.74
CA MET A 251 10.16 5.19 28.72
C MET A 251 9.30 6.34 29.29
N ASN A 252 8.89 6.26 30.56
CA ASN A 252 8.10 7.32 31.19
C ASN A 252 8.97 8.44 31.78
N GLU A 253 10.27 8.19 31.98
CA GLU A 253 11.24 9.17 32.49
C GLU A 253 11.95 9.93 31.37
N MET A 254 11.99 9.38 30.15
CA MET A 254 12.56 10.03 28.98
C MET A 254 11.70 11.20 28.48
N GLY A 255 12.36 12.26 28.01
CA GLY A 255 11.70 13.34 27.28
C GLY A 255 11.04 12.83 25.99
N PRO A 256 10.03 13.52 25.45
CA PRO A 256 9.32 13.08 24.24
C PRO A 256 10.25 12.89 23.03
N GLU A 257 11.32 13.67 22.93
CA GLU A 257 12.32 13.55 21.85
C GLU A 257 13.26 12.34 22.04
N GLU A 258 13.69 12.08 23.27
CA GLU A 258 14.53 10.93 23.61
C GLU A 258 13.75 9.61 23.44
N LEU A 259 12.50 9.58 23.90
CA LEU A 259 11.61 8.46 23.71
C LEU A 259 11.37 8.19 22.22
N ALA A 260 11.17 9.24 21.42
CA ALA A 260 10.99 9.10 19.99
C ALA A 260 12.24 8.58 19.26
N ARG A 261 13.44 9.02 19.68
CA ARG A 261 14.71 8.51 19.17
C ARG A 261 14.93 7.05 19.56
N ALA A 262 14.56 6.68 20.78
CA ALA A 262 14.69 5.32 21.27
C ALA A 262 13.72 4.32 20.62
N LEU A 263 12.51 4.79 20.28
CA LEU A 263 11.51 4.00 19.54
C LEU A 263 11.70 4.06 18.01
N ALA A 264 12.76 4.71 17.53
CA ALA A 264 13.01 4.85 16.10
C ALA A 264 13.38 3.50 15.48
N VAL A 265 12.50 3.05 14.56
CA VAL A 265 12.68 1.79 13.82
C VAL A 265 13.58 1.97 12.59
N HIS A 266 13.79 3.21 12.12
CA HIS A 266 14.65 3.50 10.97
C HIS A 266 15.93 4.16 11.44
N ASN A 267 17.05 3.53 11.15
CA ASN A 267 18.37 3.99 11.53
C ASN A 267 19.27 3.99 10.30
N VAL A 268 20.11 5.01 10.17
CA VAL A 268 21.07 5.11 9.07
C VAL A 268 22.44 4.73 9.61
N PRO A 269 22.99 3.57 9.21
CA PRO A 269 24.30 3.14 9.69
C PRO A 269 25.39 4.16 9.37
N TRP A 270 26.31 4.37 10.31
CA TRP A 270 27.40 5.36 10.14
C TRP A 270 28.40 5.00 9.04
N ASP A 271 28.48 3.73 8.61
CA ASP A 271 29.31 3.33 7.47
C ASP A 271 28.84 3.96 6.15
N ARG A 272 27.59 4.41 6.07
CA ARG A 272 27.00 5.19 4.95
C ARG A 272 27.59 6.59 4.82
N SER A 273 28.32 7.08 5.83
CA SER A 273 29.04 8.37 5.77
C SER A 273 30.31 8.30 4.91
N ASN A 274 30.77 7.11 4.54
CA ASN A 274 31.99 6.95 3.75
C ASN A 274 31.73 7.22 2.26
N GLU A 275 32.08 8.42 1.80
CA GLU A 275 31.90 8.91 0.42
C GLU A 275 32.60 8.03 -0.63
N ASN A 276 33.63 7.26 -0.27
CA ASN A 276 34.30 6.35 -1.20
C ASN A 276 33.50 5.06 -1.46
N LYS A 277 32.53 4.74 -0.60
CA LYS A 277 31.73 3.52 -0.67
C LYS A 277 30.26 3.80 -0.97
N TRP A 278 29.76 4.96 -0.54
CA TRP A 278 28.36 5.34 -0.62
C TRP A 278 28.21 6.69 -1.29
N VAL A 279 27.22 6.77 -2.20
CA VAL A 279 26.86 7.98 -2.91
C VAL A 279 25.42 8.32 -2.59
N VAL A 280 25.16 9.59 -2.28
CA VAL A 280 23.81 10.12 -2.13
C VAL A 280 23.31 10.59 -3.50
N ASP A 281 22.42 9.81 -4.09
CA ASP A 281 21.77 10.13 -5.37
C ASP A 281 20.25 9.87 -5.28
N PHE A 282 19.49 10.93 -5.00
CA PHE A 282 18.03 10.83 -4.90
C PHE A 282 17.37 10.53 -6.25
N VAL A 283 17.99 10.95 -7.35
CA VAL A 283 17.47 10.77 -8.72
C VAL A 283 17.57 9.31 -9.11
N ALA A 284 18.76 8.70 -8.96
CA ALA A 284 18.97 7.28 -9.24
C ALA A 284 18.13 6.40 -8.31
N LEU A 285 18.05 6.74 -7.01
CA LEU A 285 17.22 6.02 -6.05
C LEU A 285 15.75 5.98 -6.48
N CYS A 286 15.17 7.14 -6.80
CA CYS A 286 13.76 7.21 -7.19
C CYS A 286 13.49 6.54 -8.54
N LYS A 287 14.37 6.71 -9.53
CA LYS A 287 14.26 6.00 -10.81
C LYS A 287 14.23 4.50 -10.55
N ALA A 288 15.29 3.94 -9.96
CA ALA A 288 15.41 2.50 -9.82
C ALA A 288 14.32 1.88 -8.93
N PHE A 289 13.97 2.55 -7.82
CA PHE A 289 12.90 2.06 -6.95
C PHE A 289 11.56 1.98 -7.69
N LEU A 290 11.17 3.02 -8.43
CA LEU A 290 9.86 3.10 -9.08
C LEU A 290 9.81 2.37 -10.43
N SER A 291 10.92 2.31 -11.17
CA SER A 291 10.94 1.76 -12.53
C SER A 291 11.33 0.29 -12.61
N SER A 292 12.16 -0.19 -11.68
CA SER A 292 12.76 -1.53 -11.74
C SER A 292 12.27 -2.37 -10.57
N TRP A 293 12.68 -2.03 -9.34
CA TRP A 293 12.42 -2.88 -8.18
C TRP A 293 10.93 -3.00 -7.82
N TYR A 294 10.21 -1.88 -7.70
CA TYR A 294 8.81 -1.92 -7.23
C TYR A 294 7.88 -2.67 -8.19
N PRO A 295 7.86 -2.40 -9.51
CA PRO A 295 6.98 -3.12 -10.43
C PRO A 295 7.28 -4.61 -10.50
N ALA A 296 8.56 -5.01 -10.45
CA ALA A 296 8.95 -6.42 -10.47
C ALA A 296 8.43 -7.21 -9.25
N HIS A 297 8.24 -6.56 -8.10
CA HIS A 297 7.83 -7.22 -6.86
C HIS A 297 6.34 -7.08 -6.53
N TYR A 298 5.70 -6.00 -6.96
CA TYR A 298 4.31 -5.67 -6.58
C TYR A 298 3.36 -5.54 -7.77
N GLY A 299 3.89 -5.63 -9.00
CA GLY A 299 3.12 -5.48 -10.22
C GLY A 299 2.62 -4.06 -10.46
N TYR A 300 1.61 -3.95 -11.32
CA TYR A 300 1.17 -2.68 -11.91
C TYR A 300 -0.26 -2.27 -11.54
N ALA A 301 -0.77 -2.71 -10.39
CA ALA A 301 -2.10 -2.30 -9.96
C ALA A 301 -2.17 -0.76 -9.80
N SER A 302 -3.13 -0.12 -10.47
CA SER A 302 -3.19 1.36 -10.56
C SER A 302 -3.21 2.05 -9.19
N TYR A 303 -3.95 1.50 -8.21
CA TYR A 303 -3.98 2.05 -6.86
C TYR A 303 -2.63 1.88 -6.14
N ALA A 304 -1.92 0.77 -6.37
CA ALA A 304 -0.63 0.48 -5.76
C ALA A 304 0.45 1.40 -6.33
N ILE A 305 0.50 1.59 -7.65
CA ILE A 305 1.42 2.53 -8.32
C ILE A 305 1.24 3.96 -7.76
N LYS A 306 -0.02 4.41 -7.62
CA LYS A 306 -0.29 5.75 -7.05
C LYS A 306 0.30 5.90 -5.65
N ASN A 307 0.13 4.90 -4.79
CA ASN A 307 0.73 4.92 -3.46
C ASN A 307 2.27 4.84 -3.51
N ALA A 308 2.80 4.01 -4.42
CA ALA A 308 4.23 3.83 -4.63
C ALA A 308 4.92 5.13 -5.04
N CYS A 309 4.25 5.96 -5.84
CA CYS A 309 4.75 7.28 -6.25
C CYS A 309 4.50 8.35 -5.16
N GLN A 310 3.37 8.26 -4.44
CA GLN A 310 2.98 9.27 -3.44
C GLN A 310 3.87 9.26 -2.19
N VAL A 311 4.35 8.09 -1.77
CA VAL A 311 5.23 7.97 -0.60
C VAL A 311 6.58 8.67 -0.79
N PRO A 312 7.39 8.37 -1.83
CA PRO A 312 8.62 9.12 -2.10
C PRO A 312 8.31 10.59 -2.38
N ARG A 313 7.22 10.92 -3.10
CA ARG A 313 6.82 12.32 -3.32
C ARG A 313 6.62 13.09 -2.00
N SER A 314 5.87 12.53 -1.06
CA SER A 314 5.63 13.18 0.24
C SER A 314 6.91 13.28 1.07
N PHE A 315 7.76 12.25 1.06
CA PHE A 315 9.01 12.25 1.81
C PHE A 315 10.04 13.23 1.24
N LEU A 316 10.28 13.22 -0.08
CA LEU A 316 11.22 14.15 -0.72
C LEU A 316 10.72 15.59 -0.64
N GLY A 317 9.40 15.81 -0.77
CA GLY A 317 8.78 17.11 -0.56
C GLY A 317 9.00 17.62 0.86
N TYR A 318 8.91 16.74 1.86
CA TYR A 318 9.24 17.05 3.25
C TYR A 318 10.72 17.44 3.41
N LEU A 319 11.66 16.67 2.85
CA LEU A 319 13.10 16.98 2.92
C LEU A 319 13.40 18.36 2.32
N ARG A 320 12.74 18.68 1.21
CA ARG A 320 12.88 19.95 0.51
C ARG A 320 12.31 21.12 1.30
N PHE A 321 11.08 20.98 1.80
CA PHE A 321 10.39 22.02 2.57
C PHE A 321 11.16 22.40 3.84
N HIS A 322 11.67 21.38 4.56
CA HIS A 322 12.44 21.57 5.79
C HIS A 322 13.93 21.82 5.58
N ARG A 323 14.37 21.97 4.31
CA ARG A 323 15.78 22.21 3.92
C ARG A 323 16.75 21.27 4.64
N VAL A 324 16.41 19.99 4.70
CA VAL A 324 17.21 18.97 5.41
C VAL A 324 18.60 18.82 4.78
N CYS A 325 18.63 18.80 3.45
CA CYS A 325 19.84 18.64 2.64
C CYS A 325 19.86 19.62 1.46
N PRO A 326 20.10 20.92 1.73
CA PRO A 326 20.07 21.95 0.68
C PRO A 326 21.14 21.74 -0.40
N GLU A 327 22.21 21.00 -0.10
CA GLU A 327 23.23 20.60 -1.08
C GLU A 327 22.71 19.67 -2.19
N PHE A 328 21.53 19.05 -1.99
CA PHE A 328 20.89 18.15 -2.96
C PHE A 328 19.52 18.68 -3.44
N ASP A 329 19.20 19.97 -3.27
CA ASP A 329 17.87 20.52 -3.65
C ASP A 329 17.52 20.25 -5.12
N ASP A 330 18.49 20.39 -6.03
CA ASP A 330 18.30 20.12 -7.46
C ASP A 330 17.96 18.65 -7.72
N GLN A 331 18.60 17.73 -6.98
CA GLN A 331 18.28 16.31 -7.05
C GLN A 331 16.89 16.00 -6.50
N LEU A 332 16.51 16.62 -5.37
CA LEU A 332 15.18 16.47 -4.78
C LEU A 332 14.10 16.98 -5.73
N ALA A 333 14.31 18.14 -6.35
CA ALA A 333 13.40 18.71 -7.34
C ALA A 333 13.20 17.77 -8.54
N THR A 334 14.29 17.20 -9.05
CA THR A 334 14.26 16.24 -10.17
C THR A 334 13.59 14.92 -9.76
N ALA A 335 13.87 14.40 -8.57
CA ALA A 335 13.27 13.18 -8.04
C ALA A 335 11.74 13.31 -7.81
N LEU A 336 11.26 14.51 -7.46
CA LEU A 336 9.82 14.79 -7.42
C LEU A 336 9.17 14.71 -8.80
N GLN A 337 9.81 15.26 -9.83
CA GLN A 337 9.33 15.15 -11.22
C GLN A 337 9.30 13.68 -11.69
N ILE A 338 10.29 12.88 -11.29
CA ILE A 338 10.34 11.44 -11.56
C ILE A 338 9.14 10.71 -10.96
N CYS A 339 8.71 11.07 -9.75
CA CYS A 339 7.50 10.49 -9.15
C CYS A 339 6.25 10.80 -9.97
N ASP A 340 6.14 12.03 -10.50
CA ASP A 340 5.02 12.45 -11.34
C ASP A 340 5.01 11.77 -12.72
N GLN A 341 6.18 11.60 -13.31
CA GLN A 341 6.35 10.90 -14.57
C GLN A 341 6.07 9.39 -14.42
N ALA A 342 6.57 8.75 -13.36
CA ALA A 342 6.32 7.34 -13.08
C ALA A 342 4.82 7.05 -12.86
N GLU A 343 4.08 7.93 -12.17
CA GLU A 343 2.63 7.78 -11.97
C GLU A 343 1.85 7.80 -13.30
N GLN A 344 2.37 8.49 -14.32
CA GLN A 344 1.77 8.57 -15.65
C GLN A 344 2.19 7.41 -16.57
N GLU A 345 3.48 7.04 -16.55
CA GLU A 345 4.04 6.04 -17.47
C GLU A 345 3.77 4.60 -17.02
N LEU A 346 3.88 4.28 -15.73
CA LEU A 346 3.78 2.89 -15.25
C LEU A 346 2.45 2.20 -15.59
N PRO A 347 1.27 2.86 -15.49
CA PRO A 347 0.02 2.24 -15.92
C PRO A 347 -0.01 1.93 -17.42
N LYS A 348 0.60 2.79 -18.25
CA LYS A 348 0.72 2.60 -19.70
C LYS A 348 1.68 1.46 -20.04
N VAL A 349 2.79 1.34 -19.33
CA VAL A 349 3.72 0.22 -19.50
C VAL A 349 3.00 -1.12 -19.31
N ASN A 350 2.14 -1.23 -18.30
CA ASN A 350 1.36 -2.45 -18.09
C ASN A 350 0.33 -2.71 -19.21
N SER A 351 -0.38 -1.69 -19.69
CA SER A 351 -1.31 -1.88 -20.82
C SER A 351 -0.56 -2.30 -22.09
N LEU A 352 0.58 -1.68 -22.36
CA LEU A 352 1.43 -1.98 -23.51
C LEU A 352 2.07 -3.36 -23.44
N GLY A 353 2.50 -3.82 -22.26
CA GLY A 353 3.04 -5.16 -22.06
C GLY A 353 2.04 -6.27 -22.39
N LEU A 354 0.73 -6.00 -22.28
CA LEU A 354 -0.33 -6.93 -22.67
C LEU A 354 -0.77 -6.78 -24.13
N ALA A 355 -0.67 -5.58 -24.68
CA ALA A 355 -1.16 -5.26 -26.03
C ALA A 355 -0.12 -5.58 -27.12
N LEU A 356 1.14 -5.21 -26.90
CA LEU A 356 2.22 -5.47 -27.83
C LEU A 356 2.48 -6.99 -27.98
N PRO A 357 2.99 -7.47 -29.12
CA PRO A 357 3.44 -6.74 -30.31
C PRO A 357 2.33 -6.33 -31.28
N GLY A 358 1.06 -6.56 -30.94
CA GLY A 358 -0.07 -6.24 -31.82
C GLY A 358 -0.46 -7.35 -32.80
N ASP A 359 -1.58 -7.19 -33.47
CA ASP A 359 -2.23 -8.21 -34.28
C ASP A 359 -1.47 -8.50 -35.59
N PHE A 360 -0.95 -7.46 -36.23
CA PHE A 360 -0.11 -7.56 -37.44
C PHE A 360 1.17 -8.37 -37.16
N ASN A 361 1.88 -8.02 -36.09
CA ASN A 361 3.13 -8.70 -35.74
C ASN A 361 2.88 -10.13 -35.22
N LYS A 362 1.83 -10.36 -34.42
CA LYS A 362 1.41 -11.71 -34.02
C LYS A 362 1.05 -12.56 -35.24
N SER A 363 0.39 -11.98 -36.24
CA SER A 363 0.05 -12.66 -37.50
C SER A 363 1.30 -13.03 -38.30
N ALA A 364 2.27 -12.12 -38.40
CA ALA A 364 3.57 -12.42 -39.02
C ALA A 364 4.31 -13.54 -38.27
N SER A 365 4.29 -13.51 -36.93
CA SER A 365 4.87 -14.55 -36.09
C SER A 365 4.26 -15.94 -36.39
N VAL A 366 2.93 -16.03 -36.56
CA VAL A 366 2.28 -17.29 -36.97
C VAL A 366 2.75 -17.77 -38.34
N LEU A 367 2.77 -16.88 -39.35
CA LEU A 367 3.07 -17.23 -40.73
C LEU A 367 4.53 -17.63 -40.97
N PHE A 368 5.47 -17.06 -40.20
CA PHE A 368 6.91 -17.20 -40.42
C PHE A 368 7.63 -18.02 -39.34
N GLY A 369 6.89 -18.77 -38.51
CA GLY A 369 7.49 -19.67 -37.52
C GLY A 369 8.11 -18.96 -36.31
N GLY A 370 7.54 -17.83 -35.91
CA GLY A 370 7.90 -17.07 -34.72
C GLY A 370 7.28 -17.62 -33.43
N ALA A 371 7.28 -16.81 -32.36
CA ALA A 371 6.79 -17.19 -31.04
C ALA A 371 5.31 -17.63 -31.00
N GLN A 372 4.45 -17.08 -31.87
CA GLN A 372 3.01 -17.39 -31.91
C GLN A 372 2.67 -18.58 -32.81
N ALA A 373 3.64 -19.13 -33.55
CA ALA A 373 3.41 -20.25 -34.45
C ALA A 373 3.00 -21.51 -33.68
N GLY A 374 1.92 -22.17 -34.13
CA GLY A 374 1.41 -23.41 -33.52
C GLY A 374 0.71 -23.25 -32.16
N MET A 375 0.53 -22.00 -31.69
CA MET A 375 -0.17 -21.72 -30.42
C MET A 375 -1.69 -21.86 -30.54
N TYR A 376 -2.24 -21.88 -31.76
CA TYR A 376 -3.68 -22.00 -31.97
C TYR A 376 -4.24 -23.32 -31.38
N THR A 377 -5.09 -23.21 -30.35
CA THR A 377 -5.67 -24.37 -29.66
C THR A 377 -6.96 -24.87 -30.30
N GLY A 378 -7.65 -24.03 -31.09
CA GLY A 378 -8.98 -24.34 -31.61
C GLY A 378 -9.06 -25.53 -32.59
N ASN A 379 -7.92 -25.93 -33.18
CA ASN A 379 -7.80 -27.09 -34.09
C ASN A 379 -7.15 -28.32 -33.41
N LYS A 380 -6.90 -28.29 -32.09
CA LYS A 380 -6.30 -29.42 -31.38
C LYS A 380 -7.38 -30.44 -31.03
N SER A 381 -7.07 -31.73 -31.15
CA SER A 381 -8.01 -32.83 -30.91
C SER A 381 -8.70 -32.74 -29.54
N TRP A 382 -7.95 -32.43 -28.49
CA TRP A 382 -8.50 -32.27 -27.14
C TRP A 382 -9.48 -31.10 -27.02
N ALA A 383 -9.29 -30.02 -27.78
CA ALA A 383 -10.19 -28.87 -27.78
C ALA A 383 -11.48 -29.17 -28.56
N GLU A 384 -11.38 -29.94 -29.63
CA GLU A 384 -12.55 -30.43 -30.38
C GLU A 384 -13.40 -31.39 -29.53
N ASP A 385 -12.76 -32.26 -28.74
CA ASP A 385 -13.47 -33.20 -27.88
C ASP A 385 -14.18 -32.48 -26.71
N LEU A 386 -13.54 -31.49 -26.08
CA LEU A 386 -14.18 -30.64 -25.07
C LEU A 386 -15.36 -29.82 -25.63
N LYS A 387 -15.22 -29.33 -26.87
CA LYS A 387 -16.33 -28.65 -27.58
C LYS A 387 -17.51 -29.60 -27.82
N LYS A 388 -17.26 -30.87 -28.17
CA LYS A 388 -18.30 -31.90 -28.32
C LYS A 388 -18.99 -32.22 -26.98
N GLU A 389 -18.27 -32.13 -25.88
CA GLU A 389 -18.79 -32.31 -24.51
C GLU A 389 -19.54 -31.07 -23.97
N GLY A 390 -19.62 -30.00 -24.75
CA GLY A 390 -20.34 -28.77 -24.37
C GLY A 390 -19.58 -27.86 -23.41
N LEU A 391 -18.28 -28.11 -23.17
CA LEU A 391 -17.43 -27.18 -22.42
C LEU A 391 -16.94 -26.05 -23.33
N ALA A 392 -16.99 -24.82 -22.82
CA ALA A 392 -16.46 -23.65 -23.50
C ALA A 392 -14.93 -23.68 -23.46
N VAL A 393 -14.29 -23.99 -24.58
CA VAL A 393 -12.83 -23.87 -24.75
C VAL A 393 -12.50 -22.45 -25.16
N VAL A 394 -11.66 -21.77 -24.37
CA VAL A 394 -11.07 -20.49 -24.78
C VAL A 394 -10.08 -20.78 -25.90
N GLU A 395 -10.36 -20.27 -27.11
CA GLU A 395 -9.45 -20.35 -28.24
C GLU A 395 -8.27 -19.41 -27.97
N ILE A 396 -7.08 -19.99 -27.87
CA ILE A 396 -5.81 -19.26 -27.64
C ILE A 396 -5.05 -19.30 -28.96
N GLY A 397 -4.45 -18.17 -29.37
CA GLY A 397 -3.68 -18.04 -30.61
C GLY A 397 -4.50 -17.55 -31.81
N ILE A 398 -3.82 -17.31 -32.94
CA ILE A 398 -4.42 -16.80 -34.19
C ILE A 398 -4.45 -17.93 -35.23
N ARG A 399 -5.55 -18.06 -35.99
CA ARG A 399 -5.66 -19.01 -37.10
C ARG A 399 -4.81 -18.58 -38.29
N ASP A 400 -4.22 -19.52 -39.02
CA ASP A 400 -3.41 -19.23 -40.22
C ASP A 400 -4.14 -18.38 -41.27
N GLU A 401 -5.44 -18.64 -41.49
CA GLU A 401 -6.27 -17.85 -42.41
C GLU A 401 -6.45 -16.41 -41.93
N GLU A 402 -6.68 -16.22 -40.64
CA GLU A 402 -6.80 -14.89 -40.02
C GLU A 402 -5.46 -14.15 -40.07
N ALA A 403 -4.38 -14.84 -39.73
CA ALA A 403 -3.03 -14.30 -39.79
C ALA A 403 -2.68 -13.83 -41.21
N ARG A 404 -3.04 -14.62 -42.23
CA ARG A 404 -2.81 -14.26 -43.64
C ARG A 404 -3.59 -13.01 -44.05
N ILE A 405 -4.83 -12.84 -43.58
CA ILE A 405 -5.62 -11.64 -43.87
C ILE A 405 -5.03 -10.41 -43.15
N LYS A 406 -4.75 -10.50 -41.86
CA LYS A 406 -4.21 -9.40 -41.05
C LYS A 406 -2.85 -8.93 -41.56
N PHE A 407 -1.93 -9.86 -41.77
CA PHE A 407 -0.59 -9.55 -42.28
C PHE A 407 -0.65 -9.07 -43.74
N GLY A 408 -1.40 -9.75 -44.60
CA GLY A 408 -1.56 -9.37 -46.00
C GLY A 408 -2.17 -7.97 -46.19
N THR A 409 -3.13 -7.60 -45.34
CA THR A 409 -3.71 -6.25 -45.34
C THR A 409 -2.66 -5.19 -45.00
N GLY A 410 -1.81 -5.44 -43.99
CA GLY A 410 -0.73 -4.52 -43.64
C GLY A 410 0.27 -4.32 -44.78
N ILE A 411 0.64 -5.41 -45.47
CA ILE A 411 1.53 -5.33 -46.65
C ILE A 411 0.85 -4.60 -47.81
N ALA A 412 -0.44 -4.83 -48.05
CA ALA A 412 -1.16 -4.18 -49.15
C ALA A 412 -1.33 -2.66 -48.94
N VAL A 413 -1.43 -2.21 -47.68
CA VAL A 413 -1.67 -0.79 -47.37
C VAL A 413 -0.37 -0.02 -47.12
N LEU A 414 0.58 -0.57 -46.34
CA LEU A 414 1.83 0.11 -45.98
C LEU A 414 3.07 -0.39 -46.74
N GLY A 415 3.00 -1.59 -47.31
CA GLY A 415 4.13 -2.20 -48.01
C GLY A 415 4.36 -1.61 -49.40
N SER A 416 5.58 -1.81 -49.89
CA SER A 416 5.91 -1.55 -51.30
C SER A 416 5.31 -2.61 -52.22
N GLU A 417 5.13 -2.28 -53.50
CA GLU A 417 4.66 -3.21 -54.54
C GLU A 417 5.53 -4.49 -54.58
N ALA A 418 6.86 -4.34 -54.46
CA ALA A 418 7.77 -5.48 -54.39
C ALA A 418 7.54 -6.38 -53.15
N GLN A 419 7.22 -5.79 -51.99
CA GLN A 419 6.91 -6.57 -50.77
C GLN A 419 5.58 -7.30 -50.92
N TYR A 420 4.58 -6.68 -51.54
CA TYR A 420 3.29 -7.30 -51.83
C TYR A 420 3.43 -8.49 -52.78
N ASP A 421 4.17 -8.33 -53.88
CA ASP A 421 4.45 -9.42 -54.83
C ASP A 421 5.20 -10.57 -54.17
N MET A 422 6.18 -10.26 -53.30
CA MET A 422 6.91 -11.28 -52.54
C MET A 422 6.00 -12.05 -51.58
N PHE A 423 5.02 -11.39 -50.98
CA PHE A 423 4.05 -12.03 -50.10
C PHE A 423 3.08 -12.93 -50.88
N GLU A 424 2.48 -12.44 -51.96
CA GLU A 424 1.55 -13.21 -52.79
C GLU A 424 2.22 -14.43 -53.46
N SER A 425 3.48 -14.27 -53.89
CA SER A 425 4.27 -15.36 -54.48
C SER A 425 4.91 -16.31 -53.46
N GLY A 426 4.75 -16.06 -52.15
CA GLY A 426 5.33 -16.89 -51.09
C GLY A 426 6.86 -16.84 -51.02
N GLN A 427 7.48 -15.78 -51.56
CA GLN A 427 8.92 -15.57 -51.55
C GLN A 427 9.42 -14.89 -50.28
N LEU A 428 8.52 -14.38 -49.43
CA LEU A 428 8.87 -13.80 -48.14
C LEU A 428 9.41 -14.88 -47.18
N LYS A 429 10.67 -14.76 -46.75
CA LYS A 429 11.36 -15.73 -45.88
C LYS A 429 12.05 -15.04 -44.72
N VAL A 430 12.21 -15.76 -43.61
CA VAL A 430 13.01 -15.32 -42.47
C VAL A 430 14.49 -15.36 -42.84
N LEU A 431 15.17 -14.23 -42.74
CA LEU A 431 16.61 -14.07 -42.95
C LEU A 431 17.38 -14.27 -41.65
N GLY A 432 16.79 -13.90 -40.51
CA GLY A 432 17.43 -13.99 -39.21
C GLY A 432 16.48 -13.65 -38.06
N LYS A 433 16.93 -13.97 -36.86
CA LYS A 433 16.25 -13.70 -35.59
C LYS A 433 17.23 -12.98 -34.67
N ASP A 434 16.88 -11.77 -34.26
CA ASP A 434 17.66 -10.95 -33.35
C ASP A 434 16.93 -10.87 -31.99
N THR A 435 17.68 -10.71 -30.90
CA THR A 435 17.14 -10.31 -29.59
C THR A 435 17.83 -9.03 -29.17
N ALA A 436 17.06 -8.00 -28.88
CA ALA A 436 17.58 -6.69 -28.54
C ALA A 436 16.71 -5.97 -27.53
N TYR A 437 17.36 -5.20 -26.68
CA TYR A 437 16.66 -4.18 -25.90
C TYR A 437 16.47 -2.95 -26.78
N LEU A 438 15.25 -2.44 -26.83
CA LEU A 438 14.84 -1.35 -27.69
C LEU A 438 14.36 -0.17 -26.86
N GLU A 439 14.65 1.04 -27.33
CA GLU A 439 14.10 2.30 -26.82
C GLU A 439 13.34 3.00 -27.94
N VAL A 440 12.08 3.36 -27.68
CA VAL A 440 11.23 4.09 -28.64
C VAL A 440 11.76 5.51 -28.82
N THR A 441 12.01 5.89 -30.07
CA THR A 441 12.54 7.21 -30.45
C THR A 441 11.50 8.07 -31.16
N ALA A 442 10.59 7.45 -31.93
CA ALA A 442 9.51 8.16 -32.62
C ALA A 442 8.27 7.27 -32.76
N ILE A 443 7.11 7.92 -32.78
CA ILE A 443 5.80 7.30 -32.92
C ILE A 443 5.08 8.04 -34.04
N ILE A 444 4.61 7.31 -35.05
CA ILE A 444 3.88 7.86 -36.20
C ILE A 444 2.52 7.15 -36.26
N LEU A 445 1.45 7.88 -35.95
CA LEU A 445 0.07 7.38 -36.06
C LEU A 445 -0.33 7.26 -37.55
N PRO A 446 -1.28 6.35 -37.90
CA PRO A 446 -1.77 6.24 -39.26
C PRO A 446 -2.42 7.54 -39.75
N ASP A 447 -2.16 7.89 -41.00
CA ASP A 447 -2.81 9.03 -41.65
C ASP A 447 -4.25 8.71 -42.09
N SER A 448 -4.96 9.73 -42.57
CA SER A 448 -6.36 9.60 -42.99
C SER A 448 -6.53 8.60 -44.14
N ASP A 449 -5.56 8.52 -45.04
CA ASP A 449 -5.62 7.64 -46.21
C ASP A 449 -5.47 6.18 -45.78
N THR A 450 -4.50 5.88 -44.91
CA THR A 450 -4.30 4.58 -44.27
C THR A 450 -5.56 4.14 -43.53
N LYS A 451 -6.15 5.02 -42.71
CA LYS A 451 -7.40 4.72 -42.00
C LYS A 451 -8.53 4.37 -42.96
N SER A 452 -8.69 5.14 -44.05
CA SER A 452 -9.73 4.88 -45.04
C SER A 452 -9.55 3.54 -45.75
N ALA A 453 -8.30 3.17 -46.08
CA ALA A 453 -7.97 1.88 -46.67
C ALA A 453 -8.33 0.71 -45.74
N TYR A 454 -8.03 0.84 -44.44
CA TYR A 454 -8.38 -0.17 -43.45
C TYR A 454 -9.89 -0.32 -43.24
N VAL A 455 -10.67 0.76 -43.36
CA VAL A 455 -12.13 0.69 -43.33
C VAL A 455 -12.66 -0.11 -44.52
N VAL A 456 -12.15 0.14 -45.73
CA VAL A 456 -12.54 -0.60 -46.94
C VAL A 456 -12.21 -2.09 -46.80
N GLN A 457 -11.00 -2.41 -46.32
CA GLN A 457 -10.59 -3.80 -46.12
C GLN A 457 -11.39 -4.50 -45.01
N SER A 458 -11.71 -3.78 -43.92
CA SER A 458 -12.55 -4.30 -42.85
C SER A 458 -13.96 -4.66 -43.34
N GLU A 459 -14.56 -3.84 -44.21
CA GLU A 459 -15.87 -4.18 -44.80
C GLU A 459 -15.78 -5.39 -45.75
N ALA A 460 -14.69 -5.53 -46.51
CA ALA A 460 -14.47 -6.69 -47.39
C ALA A 460 -14.36 -8.00 -46.59
N PHE A 461 -13.68 -7.97 -45.44
CA PHE A 461 -13.43 -9.14 -44.61
C PHE A 461 -14.38 -9.31 -43.42
N LYS A 462 -15.40 -8.45 -43.28
CA LYS A 462 -16.38 -8.45 -42.17
C LYS A 462 -17.05 -9.78 -41.87
N HIS A 463 -17.17 -10.64 -42.89
CA HIS A 463 -17.75 -11.97 -42.78
C HIS A 463 -16.79 -13.04 -42.23
N LYS A 464 -15.47 -12.78 -42.25
CA LYS A 464 -14.41 -13.65 -41.75
C LYS A 464 -13.79 -13.12 -40.47
N LEU A 465 -13.61 -11.80 -40.38
CA LEU A 465 -12.98 -11.10 -39.28
C LEU A 465 -13.81 -9.88 -38.91
N GLY A 466 -13.61 -9.39 -37.69
CA GLY A 466 -14.17 -8.11 -37.26
C GLY A 466 -13.47 -6.93 -37.93
N GLN A 467 -13.42 -5.80 -37.22
CA GLN A 467 -12.73 -4.61 -37.70
C GLN A 467 -11.21 -4.79 -37.58
N LEU A 468 -10.47 -4.49 -38.66
CA LEU A 468 -9.01 -4.48 -38.67
C LEU A 468 -8.50 -3.14 -38.11
N GLY A 469 -7.49 -3.18 -37.26
CA GLY A 469 -6.85 -1.99 -36.70
C GLY A 469 -5.93 -1.32 -37.74
N PRO A 470 -6.04 0.01 -37.98
CA PRO A 470 -5.11 0.71 -38.86
C PRO A 470 -3.70 0.72 -38.27
N LEU A 471 -2.68 0.53 -39.11
CA LEU A 471 -1.28 0.46 -38.68
C LEU A 471 -0.58 1.82 -38.81
N GLY A 472 0.14 2.20 -37.76
CA GLY A 472 1.16 3.25 -37.80
C GLY A 472 2.56 2.66 -37.71
N LYS A 473 3.55 3.52 -37.43
CA LYS A 473 4.96 3.14 -37.33
C LYS A 473 5.54 3.47 -35.97
N LEU A 474 6.30 2.54 -35.42
CA LEU A 474 7.09 2.69 -34.19
C LEU A 474 8.57 2.60 -34.52
N SER A 475 9.31 3.70 -34.32
CA SER A 475 10.76 3.73 -34.54
C SER A 475 11.50 3.50 -33.23
N CYS A 476 12.37 2.51 -33.22
CA CYS A 476 13.13 2.10 -32.05
C CYS A 476 14.62 2.10 -32.36
N LYS A 477 15.46 2.46 -31.37
CA LYS A 477 16.90 2.23 -31.42
C LYS A 477 17.27 1.15 -30.41
N THR A 478 18.33 0.40 -30.65
CA THR A 478 18.88 -0.49 -29.62
C THR A 478 19.38 0.33 -28.43
N TRP A 479 19.00 -0.09 -27.24
CA TRP A 479 19.44 0.45 -25.95
C TRP A 479 20.14 -0.67 -25.16
N HIS A 480 21.01 -0.31 -24.23
CA HIS A 480 21.59 -1.28 -23.31
C HIS A 480 21.55 -0.70 -21.89
N THR A 481 21.18 -1.54 -20.93
CA THR A 481 21.28 -1.20 -19.52
C THR A 481 22.75 -1.14 -19.10
N ASP A 482 23.02 -0.23 -18.17
CA ASP A 482 24.29 -0.20 -17.45
C ASP A 482 24.30 -1.40 -16.49
N ASP A 483 25.03 -2.44 -16.85
CA ASP A 483 25.29 -3.60 -15.99
C ASP A 483 26.46 -3.30 -15.04
N CYS A 484 26.43 -3.92 -13.84
CA CYS A 484 27.54 -3.89 -12.89
C CYS A 484 28.65 -4.89 -13.24
N ASP A 485 28.60 -5.48 -14.44
CA ASP A 485 29.56 -6.47 -14.87
C ASP A 485 30.91 -5.80 -15.14
N ASP A 486 31.89 -6.12 -14.31
CA ASP A 486 33.28 -5.83 -14.55
C ASP A 486 33.92 -7.00 -15.29
N TYR A 487 34.48 -6.72 -16.46
CA TYR A 487 35.15 -7.70 -17.29
C TYR A 487 36.66 -7.56 -17.13
N ASP A 488 37.35 -8.67 -16.84
CA ASP A 488 38.82 -8.74 -16.87
C ASP A 488 39.31 -8.86 -18.33
N LEU A 489 39.13 -7.79 -19.10
CA LEU A 489 39.50 -7.71 -20.51
C LEU A 489 40.76 -6.87 -20.72
N PRO A 490 41.57 -7.17 -21.76
CA PRO A 490 42.72 -6.36 -22.11
C PRO A 490 42.36 -4.87 -22.28
N LYS A 491 43.26 -3.96 -21.88
CA LYS A 491 43.07 -2.49 -21.96
C LYS A 491 43.05 -1.91 -23.38
N ASP A 492 42.76 -2.73 -24.39
CA ASP A 492 42.62 -2.32 -25.77
C ASP A 492 41.31 -1.54 -25.95
N LYS A 493 41.39 -0.20 -25.86
CA LYS A 493 40.26 0.71 -26.01
C LYS A 493 39.56 0.62 -27.38
N THR A 494 40.22 0.06 -28.40
CA THR A 494 39.63 -0.06 -29.74
C THR A 494 38.65 -1.24 -29.83
N LYS A 495 39.00 -2.36 -29.17
CA LYS A 495 38.19 -3.57 -29.09
C LYS A 495 37.20 -3.55 -27.92
N TYR A 496 37.62 -2.98 -26.80
CA TYR A 496 36.88 -2.95 -25.54
C TYR A 496 36.71 -1.51 -25.05
N PRO A 497 35.80 -0.74 -25.67
CA PRO A 497 35.47 0.58 -25.14
C PRO A 497 34.99 0.43 -23.69
N ASN A 498 35.56 1.23 -22.79
CA ASN A 498 35.28 1.19 -21.35
C ASN A 498 35.53 -0.17 -20.67
N GLY A 499 36.40 -1.03 -21.24
CA GLY A 499 36.72 -2.33 -20.66
C GLY A 499 35.65 -3.40 -20.84
N LYS A 500 34.61 -3.14 -21.65
CA LYS A 500 33.51 -4.08 -21.92
C LYS A 500 33.55 -4.59 -23.38
N PRO A 501 33.06 -5.81 -23.66
CA PRO A 501 32.92 -6.27 -25.03
C PRO A 501 31.93 -5.39 -25.81
N ARG A 502 32.20 -5.13 -27.09
CA ARG A 502 31.22 -4.45 -27.95
C ARG A 502 29.94 -5.29 -28.02
N LYS A 503 28.82 -4.74 -27.54
CA LYS A 503 27.49 -5.33 -27.74
C LYS A 503 27.16 -5.23 -29.23
N ALA A 504 26.96 -6.38 -29.90
CA ALA A 504 26.63 -6.42 -31.32
C ALA A 504 25.30 -5.70 -31.56
N GLY A 505 25.22 -4.87 -32.62
CA GLY A 505 24.00 -4.14 -32.97
C GLY A 505 23.77 -2.82 -32.20
N ASN A 506 24.72 -2.35 -31.39
CA ASN A 506 24.59 -1.08 -30.69
C ASN A 506 24.37 0.11 -31.66
N GLY A 507 23.33 0.89 -31.42
CA GLY A 507 22.89 2.00 -32.25
C GLY A 507 22.15 1.60 -33.53
N LYS A 508 21.62 0.36 -33.63
CA LYS A 508 20.81 -0.05 -34.79
C LYS A 508 19.38 0.47 -34.63
N ASP A 509 18.87 1.04 -35.71
CA ASP A 509 17.49 1.52 -35.80
C ASP A 509 16.57 0.43 -36.39
N TYR A 510 15.37 0.33 -35.84
CA TYR A 510 14.32 -0.58 -36.25
C TYR A 510 13.01 0.20 -36.43
N GLU A 511 12.21 -0.21 -37.42
CA GLU A 511 10.85 0.30 -37.64
C GLU A 511 9.87 -0.86 -37.52
N PHE A 512 8.83 -0.72 -36.71
CA PHE A 512 7.77 -1.72 -36.57
C PHE A 512 6.43 -1.12 -36.96
N TRP A 513 5.58 -1.92 -37.59
CA TRP A 513 4.20 -1.52 -37.85
C TRP A 513 3.30 -2.07 -36.76
N ILE A 514 2.52 -1.19 -36.14
CA ILE A 514 1.72 -1.49 -34.94
C ILE A 514 0.38 -0.77 -35.06
N GLU A 515 -0.67 -1.38 -34.51
CA GLU A 515 -2.03 -0.83 -34.53
C GLU A 515 -2.13 0.49 -33.77
N GLU A 516 -2.94 1.42 -34.31
CA GLU A 516 -3.19 2.74 -33.73
C GLU A 516 -3.56 2.70 -32.26
N SER A 517 -4.45 1.78 -31.86
CA SER A 517 -4.89 1.64 -30.47
C SER A 517 -3.76 1.34 -29.48
N ILE A 518 -2.68 0.71 -29.96
CA ILE A 518 -1.49 0.44 -29.14
C ILE A 518 -0.55 1.65 -29.18
N LEU A 519 -0.40 2.27 -30.35
CA LEU A 519 0.45 3.45 -30.53
C LEU A 519 -0.03 4.67 -29.72
N GLU A 520 -1.33 4.80 -29.46
CA GLU A 520 -1.90 5.86 -28.60
C GLU A 520 -1.41 5.77 -27.15
N ASP A 521 -1.14 4.56 -26.65
CA ASP A 521 -0.60 4.32 -25.31
C ASP A 521 0.94 4.41 -25.27
N CYS A 522 1.61 4.19 -26.41
CA CYS A 522 3.06 4.31 -26.54
C CYS A 522 3.56 5.74 -26.24
N PHE A 523 4.80 5.84 -25.77
CA PHE A 523 5.47 7.12 -25.52
C PHE A 523 6.97 7.03 -25.84
N VAL A 524 7.58 8.19 -26.16
CA VAL A 524 9.02 8.27 -26.45
C VAL A 524 9.81 7.93 -25.19
N GLY A 525 10.85 7.11 -25.35
CA GLY A 525 11.65 6.58 -24.26
C GLY A 525 11.14 5.26 -23.69
N LEU A 526 9.95 4.77 -24.06
CA LEU A 526 9.51 3.42 -23.70
C LEU A 526 10.59 2.40 -24.06
N LYS A 527 10.94 1.54 -23.10
CA LYS A 527 11.96 0.50 -23.25
C LYS A 527 11.31 -0.87 -23.30
N MET A 528 11.90 -1.80 -24.05
CA MET A 528 11.40 -3.18 -24.14
C MET A 528 12.52 -4.19 -24.41
N ASP A 529 12.42 -5.39 -23.85
CA ASP A 529 13.21 -6.56 -24.26
C ASP A 529 12.43 -7.33 -25.32
N ALA A 530 12.91 -7.28 -26.55
CA ALA A 530 12.17 -7.75 -27.71
C ALA A 530 12.96 -8.77 -28.54
N THR A 531 12.21 -9.70 -29.11
CA THR A 531 12.65 -10.62 -30.14
C THR A 531 12.19 -10.10 -31.50
N ILE A 532 13.09 -10.05 -32.47
CA ILE A 532 12.86 -9.43 -33.78
C ILE A 532 13.11 -10.46 -34.86
N LEU A 533 12.17 -10.58 -35.81
CA LEU A 533 12.35 -11.36 -37.03
C LEU A 533 12.68 -10.42 -38.19
N LEU A 534 13.76 -10.75 -38.90
CA LEU A 534 14.18 -10.06 -40.11
C LEU A 534 13.66 -10.85 -41.31
N LEU A 535 12.77 -10.26 -42.10
CA LEU A 535 12.21 -10.90 -43.28
C LEU A 535 12.90 -10.38 -44.55
N SER A 536 12.91 -11.20 -45.59
CA SER A 536 13.29 -10.78 -46.95
C SER A 536 12.39 -9.64 -47.42
N GLY A 537 12.93 -8.71 -48.20
CA GLY A 537 12.20 -7.48 -48.57
C GLY A 537 12.34 -6.35 -47.54
N GLY A 538 13.22 -6.51 -46.54
CA GLY A 538 13.58 -5.44 -45.60
C GLY A 538 12.56 -5.17 -44.50
N LEU A 539 11.63 -6.10 -44.26
CA LEU A 539 10.62 -5.98 -43.21
C LEU A 539 11.15 -6.49 -41.87
N THR A 540 10.88 -5.72 -40.82
CA THR A 540 11.23 -6.05 -39.44
C THR A 540 9.96 -6.29 -38.63
N ILE A 541 9.86 -7.48 -38.05
CA ILE A 541 8.68 -7.91 -37.30
C ILE A 541 9.03 -8.01 -35.82
N LEU A 542 8.17 -7.46 -34.98
CA LEU A 542 8.27 -7.56 -33.53
C LEU A 542 7.65 -8.89 -33.08
N ASP A 543 8.46 -9.94 -32.96
CA ASP A 543 7.97 -11.32 -32.76
C ASP A 543 7.40 -11.55 -31.37
N ASP A 544 8.15 -11.14 -30.35
CA ASP A 544 7.80 -11.34 -28.95
C ASP A 544 8.42 -10.26 -28.07
N ILE A 545 7.77 -9.95 -26.96
CA ILE A 545 8.24 -8.96 -25.99
C ILE A 545 8.20 -9.61 -24.63
N LYS A 546 9.38 -9.75 -24.03
CA LYS A 546 9.51 -10.37 -22.71
C LYS A 546 9.15 -9.40 -21.60
N GLU A 547 9.57 -8.15 -21.75
CA GLU A 547 9.35 -7.12 -20.74
C GLU A 547 9.21 -5.75 -21.40
N THR A 548 8.31 -4.93 -20.84
CA THR A 548 8.15 -3.51 -21.16
C THR A 548 8.50 -2.69 -19.93
N MET A 549 9.21 -1.59 -20.14
CA MET A 549 9.82 -0.78 -19.10
C MET A 549 9.57 0.70 -19.39
N CYS A 550 9.42 1.51 -18.35
CA CYS A 550 9.23 2.96 -18.51
C CYS A 550 10.51 3.68 -18.99
N SER A 551 10.38 4.93 -19.39
CA SER A 551 11.52 5.70 -19.92
C SER A 551 12.63 5.89 -18.89
N LEU A 552 12.23 5.99 -17.64
CA LEU A 552 13.07 6.19 -16.48
C LEU A 552 13.78 4.93 -16.00
N TYR A 553 13.57 3.78 -16.67
CA TYR A 553 14.15 2.50 -16.25
C TYR A 553 15.65 2.62 -16.02
N THR A 554 16.02 2.38 -14.77
CA THR A 554 17.38 2.40 -14.25
C THR A 554 17.51 1.23 -13.29
N TRP A 555 18.55 0.42 -13.46
CA TRP A 555 18.91 -0.61 -12.49
C TRP A 555 20.08 -0.10 -11.65
N ILE A 556 20.05 -0.33 -10.34
CA ILE A 556 21.17 -0.01 -9.45
C ILE A 556 21.48 -1.20 -8.53
N PRO A 557 22.74 -1.35 -8.07
CA PRO A 557 23.14 -2.46 -7.21
C PRO A 557 22.37 -2.59 -5.88
N ASN A 558 21.64 -1.54 -5.46
CA ASN A 558 20.78 -1.60 -4.28
C ASN A 558 19.70 -2.68 -4.37
N GLU A 559 19.32 -3.11 -5.58
CA GLU A 559 18.41 -4.25 -5.76
C GLU A 559 18.97 -5.54 -5.16
N LEU A 560 20.28 -5.79 -5.35
CA LEU A 560 20.96 -6.95 -4.74
C LEU A 560 20.89 -6.89 -3.22
N TRP A 561 20.96 -5.70 -2.63
CA TRP A 561 20.83 -5.48 -1.19
C TRP A 561 19.42 -5.83 -0.66
N MET A 562 18.40 -5.74 -1.50
CA MET A 562 17.03 -6.12 -1.14
C MET A 562 16.83 -7.63 -1.14
N GLU A 563 17.40 -8.31 -2.13
CA GLU A 563 17.28 -9.77 -2.29
C GLU A 563 18.14 -10.52 -1.27
N ARG A 564 19.43 -10.16 -1.17
CA ARG A 564 20.40 -10.81 -0.28
C ARG A 564 21.40 -9.78 0.25
N LYS A 565 21.31 -9.44 1.54
CA LYS A 565 22.34 -8.61 2.19
C LYS A 565 23.68 -9.36 2.09
N PRO A 566 24.70 -8.82 1.39
CA PRO A 566 25.98 -9.48 1.29
C PRO A 566 26.53 -9.73 2.69
N LYS A 567 26.87 -11.00 2.99
CA LYS A 567 27.54 -11.33 4.26
C LYS A 567 28.92 -10.66 4.26
N GLU A 568 29.34 -10.17 5.42
CA GLU A 568 30.68 -9.62 5.56
C GLU A 568 31.72 -10.68 5.20
N VAL A 569 32.65 -10.33 4.32
CA VAL A 569 33.71 -11.26 3.90
C VAL A 569 34.65 -11.46 5.09
N ARG A 570 34.54 -12.62 5.74
CA ARG A 570 35.42 -13.02 6.83
C ARG A 570 36.55 -13.88 6.27
N TRP A 571 37.77 -13.39 6.35
CA TRP A 571 38.97 -14.18 6.05
C TRP A 571 39.24 -15.14 7.20
N LEU A 572 38.75 -16.37 7.09
CA LEU A 572 39.04 -17.43 8.06
C LEU A 572 40.46 -17.99 7.82
N LYS A 573 41.17 -18.32 8.91
CA LYS A 573 42.44 -19.04 8.80
C LYS A 573 42.18 -20.40 8.15
N LYS A 574 43.06 -20.80 7.23
CA LYS A 574 42.99 -22.10 6.53
C LYS A 574 42.86 -23.24 7.56
N GLY A 575 41.72 -23.94 7.55
CA GLY A 575 41.43 -25.07 8.45
C GLY A 575 40.32 -24.85 9.47
N LEU A 576 39.78 -23.63 9.60
CA LEU A 576 38.52 -23.37 10.32
C LEU A 576 37.39 -23.29 9.28
N GLY A 577 36.57 -24.34 9.21
CA GLY A 577 35.28 -24.28 8.52
C GLY A 577 34.32 -23.37 9.26
N LEU A 578 33.22 -23.00 8.60
CA LEU A 578 32.09 -22.36 9.27
C LEU A 578 31.44 -23.44 10.13
N ASP A 579 31.55 -23.34 11.46
CA ASP A 579 30.64 -24.07 12.34
C ASP A 579 29.25 -23.48 12.09
N GLU A 580 28.34 -24.25 11.49
CA GLU A 580 27.03 -23.79 11.02
C GLU A 580 26.04 -23.47 12.18
N ASP A 581 26.47 -23.56 13.44
CA ASP A 581 25.58 -23.55 14.61
C ASP A 581 25.76 -22.37 15.59
N GLU A 582 26.53 -21.32 15.26
CA GLU A 582 26.76 -20.19 16.20
C GLU A 582 25.67 -19.09 16.20
N ASP A 583 24.51 -19.29 15.54
CA ASP A 583 23.38 -18.36 15.60
C ASP A 583 22.28 -18.77 16.62
N GLU A 584 22.49 -19.82 17.43
CA GLU A 584 21.69 -20.01 18.65
C GLU A 584 22.31 -19.24 19.84
N VAL A 585 21.81 -18.02 20.03
CA VAL A 585 22.09 -17.23 21.24
C VAL A 585 21.58 -18.01 22.46
N GLU A 586 22.51 -18.60 23.22
CA GLU A 586 22.25 -19.11 24.57
C GLU A 586 21.64 -18.01 25.46
N ILE A 587 20.34 -18.11 25.72
CA ILE A 587 19.66 -17.34 26.77
C ILE A 587 20.01 -18.00 28.12
N LEU A 588 21.11 -17.57 28.72
CA LEU A 588 21.46 -17.96 30.09
C LEU A 588 20.61 -17.18 31.11
N GLY A 589 19.65 -17.86 31.75
CA GLY A 589 18.76 -17.29 32.77
C GLY A 589 18.03 -18.32 33.66
N GLY A 590 18.79 -19.21 34.29
CA GLY A 590 18.54 -20.03 35.51
C GLY A 590 17.14 -20.34 36.11
N ASN A 591 16.95 -21.66 36.34
CA ASN A 591 16.17 -22.36 37.39
C ASN A 591 14.62 -22.40 37.27
N LYS A 592 13.92 -23.55 37.34
CA LYS A 592 14.09 -24.77 38.18
C LYS A 592 13.29 -25.99 37.66
N ALA A 593 13.92 -27.18 37.72
CA ALA A 593 13.44 -28.58 37.83
C ALA A 593 11.94 -28.96 37.73
N SER A 594 11.63 -29.91 36.83
CA SER A 594 10.97 -31.22 37.08
C SER A 594 10.71 -31.90 35.73
N ALA A 595 11.52 -32.88 35.29
CA ALA A 595 11.40 -34.32 35.55
C ALA A 595 10.29 -35.03 34.76
N ASP A 596 10.74 -36.01 33.97
CA ASP A 596 10.10 -37.23 33.49
C ASP A 596 9.18 -37.25 32.24
N LYS A 597 9.74 -37.93 31.23
CA LYS A 597 9.24 -39.15 30.54
C LYS A 597 8.57 -39.06 29.17
N ASP A 598 9.23 -39.78 28.27
CA ASP A 598 8.69 -40.77 27.31
C ASP A 598 7.46 -40.35 26.48
N ALA A 599 7.65 -40.22 25.17
CA ALA A 599 7.37 -41.31 24.24
C ALA A 599 7.43 -40.83 22.79
N SER A 600 7.88 -41.75 21.93
CA SER A 600 7.79 -41.75 20.48
C SER A 600 6.39 -41.46 19.95
N ASP A 601 6.29 -40.83 18.79
CA ASP A 601 5.92 -41.58 17.59
C ASP A 601 6.07 -40.75 16.32
N ASP A 602 6.56 -41.48 15.32
CA ASP A 602 6.56 -41.23 13.89
C ASP A 602 5.23 -40.67 13.34
N ASP A 603 5.30 -39.85 12.28
CA ASP A 603 4.87 -40.22 10.92
C ASP A 603 4.43 -39.02 10.05
N PHE A 604 5.05 -38.99 8.85
CA PHE A 604 4.53 -38.59 7.53
C PHE A 604 4.12 -37.15 7.17
N ASP A 605 4.89 -36.61 6.21
CA ASP A 605 4.54 -36.26 4.83
C ASP A 605 3.31 -35.40 4.48
N ASP A 606 3.64 -34.43 3.61
CA ASP A 606 2.97 -33.98 2.38
C ASP A 606 1.58 -33.31 2.46
N GLU A 607 1.55 -31.98 2.25
CA GLU A 607 1.44 -31.34 0.91
C GLU A 607 1.75 -29.83 0.98
#